data_AF-A0A182D341-F1
#
_entry.id   AF-A0A182D341-F1
#
_cell.length_a   1.000
_cell.length_b   1.000
_cell.length_c   1.000
_cell.angle_alpha   90.00
_cell.angle_beta   90.00
_cell.angle_gamma   90.00
#
_symmetry.space_group_name_H-M   'P 1'
#
loop_
_entity.id
_entity.type
_entity.pdbx_description
1 polymer ?
#
loop_
_entity_poly.entity_id
_entity_poly.type
_entity_poly.pdbx_seq_one_letter_code
_entity_poly.pdbx_strand_id
1 'polypeptide(L)' 'MTQPVVALMQRAQDTGFIRDDLPPGLAAIMGGALVQFWLDSQLEIRAALAVTGDEGLSDEDAIGHIVRLLRAPSLRADAP' A
#
# COMPACT_ATOMS: atom_id res chain seq x y z
N MET A 1 1.47 -22.89 -8.77
CA MET A 1 0.11 -22.39 -8.99
C MET A 1 0.02 -21.02 -8.36
N THR A 2 -0.24 -19.98 -9.14
CA THR A 2 -0.48 -18.62 -8.63
C THR A 2 -1.72 -18.65 -7.75
N GLN A 3 -1.58 -18.33 -6.46
CA GLN A 3 -2.75 -18.19 -5.60
C GLN A 3 -3.54 -16.95 -6.01
N PRO A 4 -4.89 -17.00 -5.99
CA PRO A 4 -5.70 -15.82 -6.23
C PRO A 4 -5.29 -14.71 -5.25
N VAL A 5 -5.06 -13.49 -5.75
CA VAL A 5 -4.62 -12.34 -4.93
C VAL A 5 -5.58 -12.10 -3.75
N VAL A 6 -6.87 -12.30 -3.96
CA VAL A 6 -7.88 -12.21 -2.89
C VAL A 6 -7.62 -13.20 -1.76
N ALA A 7 -7.22 -14.44 -2.07
CA ALA A 7 -6.91 -15.46 -1.06
C ALA A 7 -5.56 -15.19 -0.36
N LEU A 8 -4.64 -14.48 -1.01
CA LEU A 8 -3.45 -13.95 -0.35
C LEU A 8 -3.82 -12.83 0.64
N MET A 9 -4.66 -11.88 0.21
CA MET A 9 -5.12 -10.80 1.08
C MET A 9 -5.90 -11.32 2.27
N GLN A 10 -6.81 -12.29 2.08
CA GLN A 10 -7.55 -12.90 3.18
C GLN A 10 -6.60 -13.46 4.24
N ARG A 11 -5.62 -14.26 3.84
CA ARG A 11 -4.64 -14.80 4.81
C ARG A 11 -3.81 -13.72 5.49
N ALA A 12 -3.49 -12.64 4.79
CA ALA A 12 -2.76 -11.53 5.39
C ALA A 12 -3.62 -10.72 6.38
N GLN A 13 -4.94 -10.69 6.18
CA GLN A 13 -5.89 -10.16 7.16
C GLN A 13 -6.03 -11.11 8.36
N ASP A 14 -6.14 -12.42 8.11
CA ASP A 14 -6.23 -13.44 9.16
C ASP A 14 -5.01 -13.44 10.09
N THR A 15 -3.83 -13.03 9.60
CA THR A 15 -2.61 -12.87 10.42
C THR A 15 -2.43 -11.48 11.03
N GLY A 16 -3.35 -10.55 10.77
CA GLY A 16 -3.27 -9.16 11.23
C GLY A 16 -2.19 -8.33 10.54
N PHE A 17 -1.61 -8.80 9.42
CA PHE A 17 -0.63 -8.04 8.65
C PHE A 17 -1.29 -6.92 7.83
N ILE A 18 -2.42 -7.21 7.19
CA ILE A 18 -3.24 -6.26 6.44
C ILE A 18 -4.47 -5.90 7.27
N ARG A 19 -4.93 -4.65 7.18
CA ARG A 19 -6.18 -4.18 7.80
C ARG A 19 -7.38 -5.03 7.36
N ASP A 20 -8.24 -5.36 8.31
CA ASP A 20 -9.41 -6.23 8.15
C ASP A 20 -10.75 -5.46 8.17
N ASP A 21 -10.70 -4.14 8.34
CA ASP A 21 -11.86 -3.24 8.24
C ASP A 21 -12.36 -3.02 6.80
N LEU A 22 -11.76 -3.72 5.83
CA LEU A 22 -12.13 -3.73 4.42
C LEU A 22 -12.20 -5.18 3.91
N PRO A 23 -13.10 -5.50 2.96
CA PRO A 23 -13.09 -6.80 2.29
C PRO A 23 -11.72 -7.09 1.65
N PRO A 24 -11.20 -8.33 1.69
CA PRO A 24 -9.88 -8.65 1.16
C PRO A 24 -9.74 -8.35 -0.34
N GLY A 25 -10.83 -8.47 -1.09
CA GLY A 25 -10.86 -8.06 -2.50
C GLY A 25 -10.68 -6.55 -2.70
N LEU A 26 -11.23 -5.73 -1.80
CA LEU A 26 -11.05 -4.28 -1.85
C LEU A 26 -9.62 -3.89 -1.46
N ALA A 27 -9.04 -4.54 -0.44
CA ALA A 27 -7.63 -4.36 -0.09
C ALA A 27 -6.70 -4.72 -1.27
N ALA A 28 -7.02 -5.80 -1.99
CA ALA A 28 -6.31 -6.19 -3.22
C ALA A 28 -6.40 -5.12 -4.32
N ILE A 29 -7.60 -4.61 -4.58
CA ILE A 29 -7.83 -3.57 -5.60
C ILE A 29 -7.07 -2.29 -5.24
N MET A 30 -7.16 -1.82 -4.00
CA MET A 30 -6.46 -0.60 -3.59
C MET A 30 -4.94 -0.76 -3.70
N GLY A 31 -4.37 -1.88 -3.23
CA GLY A 31 -2.94 -2.13 -3.34
C GLY A 31 -2.48 -2.17 -4.80
N GLY A 32 -3.21 -2.90 -5.66
CA GLY A 32 -2.91 -2.97 -7.08
C GLY A 32 -3.09 -1.64 -7.82
N ALA A 33 -4.08 -0.83 -7.45
CA ALA A 33 -4.33 0.49 -8.03
C ALA A 33 -3.22 1.49 -7.67
N LEU A 34 -2.75 1.48 -6.41
CA LEU A 34 -1.66 2.35 -5.98
C LEU A 34 -0.33 1.98 -6.67
N VAL A 35 -0.05 0.69 -6.85
CA VAL A 35 1.12 0.24 -7.61
C VAL A 35 1.02 0.67 -9.07
N GLN A 36 -0.15 0.51 -9.70
CA GLN A 36 -0.36 0.95 -11.08
C GLN A 36 -0.20 2.48 -11.23
N PHE A 37 -0.78 3.25 -10.30
CA PHE A 37 -0.61 4.69 -10.26
C PHE A 37 0.88 5.09 -10.17
N TRP A 38 1.63 4.46 -9.26
CA TRP A 38 3.08 4.69 -9.15
C TRP A 38 3.81 4.44 -10.46
N LEU A 39 3.55 3.31 -11.12
CA LEU A 39 4.23 2.95 -12.37
C LEU A 39 3.86 3.88 -13.54
N ASP A 40 2.60 4.28 -13.64
CA ASP A 40 2.09 5.07 -14.78
C ASP A 40 2.40 6.56 -14.63
N SER A 41 2.42 7.08 -13.39
CA SER A 41 2.53 8.52 -13.11
C SER A 41 3.96 9.00 -12.79
N GLN A 42 5.00 8.24 -13.16
CA GLN A 42 6.38 8.57 -12.78
C GLN A 42 6.87 9.90 -13.35
N LEU A 43 6.35 10.35 -14.49
CA LEU A 43 6.75 11.61 -15.10
C LEU A 43 6.10 12.79 -14.36
N GLU A 44 4.81 12.67 -14.07
CA GLU A 44 4.00 13.65 -13.35
C GLU A 44 4.51 13.81 -11.90
N ILE A 45 4.84 12.70 -11.23
CA ILE A 45 5.39 12.72 -9.87
C ILE A 45 6.75 13.45 -9.86
N ARG A 46 7.65 13.14 -10.79
CA ARG A 46 8.94 13.86 -10.89
C ARG A 46 8.76 15.33 -11.18
N ALA A 47 7.83 15.69 -12.06
CA ALA A 47 7.51 17.08 -12.34
C ALA A 47 6.98 17.81 -11.10
N ALA A 48 6.13 17.16 -10.31
CA ALA A 48 5.60 17.72 -9.07
C ALA A 48 6.70 17.91 -8.00
N LEU A 49 7.58 16.93 -7.80
CA LEU A 49 8.69 17.01 -6.84
C LEU A 49 9.70 18.09 -7.24
N ALA A 50 9.95 18.29 -8.54
CA ALA A 50 10.84 19.34 -9.02
C ALA A 50 10.35 20.76 -8.66
N VAL A 51 9.03 20.96 -8.52
CA VAL A 51 8.46 22.26 -8.12
C VAL A 51 8.70 22.54 -6.63
N THR A 52 8.69 21.52 -5.78
CA THR A 52 8.93 21.65 -4.33
C THR A 52 10.42 21.61 -3.97
N GLY A 53 11.26 21.13 -4.89
CA GLY A 53 12.69 20.91 -4.65
C GLY A 53 12.98 19.64 -3.86
N ASP A 54 11.99 18.75 -3.74
CA ASP A 54 12.14 17.47 -3.07
C ASP A 54 12.98 16.49 -3.89
N GLU A 55 13.71 15.61 -3.20
CA GLU A 55 14.40 14.50 -3.85
C GLU A 55 13.39 13.53 -4.47
N GLY A 56 13.82 12.85 -5.55
CA GLY A 56 13.00 11.84 -6.21
C GLY A 56 12.64 10.69 -5.27
N LEU A 57 11.41 10.18 -5.36
CA LEU A 57 10.99 8.99 -4.64
C LEU A 57 11.55 7.72 -5.31
N SER A 58 12.10 6.81 -4.51
CA SER A 58 12.50 5.48 -4.97
C SER A 58 11.31 4.52 -5.04
N ASP A 59 11.47 3.41 -5.75
CA ASP A 59 10.46 2.34 -5.77
C ASP A 59 10.25 1.75 -4.37
N GLU A 60 11.33 1.64 -3.58
CA GLU A 60 11.29 1.18 -2.20
C GLU A 60 10.45 2.12 -1.31
N ASP A 61 10.58 3.44 -1.49
CA ASP A 61 9.80 4.42 -0.74
C ASP A 61 8.31 4.34 -1.10
N ALA A 62 8.00 4.23 -2.39
CA ALA A 62 6.64 4.09 -2.88
C ALA A 62 5.98 2.81 -2.38
N ILE A 63 6.65 1.66 -2.52
CA ILE A 63 6.16 0.36 -2.04
C ILE A 63 6.01 0.37 -0.51
N GLY A 64 6.98 0.94 0.21
CA GLY A 64 6.92 1.08 1.66
C GLY A 64 5.70 1.90 2.10
N HIS A 65 5.41 2.99 1.40
CA HIS A 65 4.22 3.81 1.64
C HIS A 65 2.92 3.03 1.37
N ILE A 66 2.83 2.33 0.25
CA ILE A 66 1.64 1.52 -0.11
C ILE A 66 1.38 0.45 0.94
N VAL A 67 2.42 -0.29 1.36
CA VAL A 67 2.31 -1.31 2.40
C VAL A 67 1.85 -0.69 3.72
N ARG A 68 2.37 0.49 4.08
CA ARG A 68 1.96 1.20 5.30
C ARG A 68 0.48 1.58 5.29
N LEU A 69 -0.08 1.97 4.13
CA LEU A 69 -1.51 2.29 4.00
C LEU A 69 -2.42 1.06 4.16
N LEU A 70 -1.92 -0.12 3.77
CA LEU A 70 -2.66 -1.37 3.84
C LEU A 70 -2.47 -2.12 5.17
N ARG A 71 -1.44 -1.79 5.94
CA ARG A 71 -1.12 -2.47 7.20
C ARG A 71 -2.24 -2.26 8.22
N ALA A 72 -2.51 -3.28 9.03
CA ALA A 72 -3.42 -3.15 10.16
C ALA A 72 -2.93 -2.00 11.09
N PRO A 73 -3.84 -1.19 11.65
CA PRO A 73 -3.46 -0.22 12.66
C PRO A 73 -2.74 -0.96 13.79
N SER A 74 -1.55 -0.51 14.17
CA SER A 74 -0.97 -0.92 15.44
C SER A 74 -1.97 -0.49 16.52
N LEU A 75 -2.63 -1.45 17.20
CA LEU A 75 -3.34 -1.15 18.42
C LEU A 75 -2.36 -0.36 19.30
N ARG A 76 -2.68 0.92 19.57
CA ARG A 76 -1.98 1.65 20.62
C ARG A 76 -2.07 0.79 21.87
N ALA A 77 -0.93 0.38 22.40
CA ALA A 77 -0.81 -0.32 23.67
C ALA A 77 -1.04 0.63 24.86
N ASP A 78 -2.04 1.51 24.76
CA ASP A 78 -2.40 2.50 25.76
C ASP A 78 -3.91 2.39 26.02
N ALA A 79 -4.28 1.35 26.76
CA ALA A 79 -5.50 1.36 27.56
C ALA A 79 -5.05 1.41 29.04
N PRO A 80 -5.34 2.49 29.78
CA PRO A 80 -5.37 2.43 31.23
C PRO A 80 -6.54 1.56 31.73
#